data_AF-A0A1V8RLT6-F1
#
_entry.id   AF-A0A1V8RLT6-F1
#
_cell.length_a   1.000
_cell.length_b   1.000
_cell.length_c   1.000
_cell.angle_alpha   90.00
_cell.angle_beta   90.00
_cell.angle_gamma   90.00
#
_symmetry.space_group_name_H-M   'P 1'
#
loop_
_entity.id
_entity.type
_entity.pdbx_description
1 polymer ?
#
loop_
_entity_poly.entity_id
_entity_poly.type
_entity_poly.pdbx_seq_one_letter_code
_entity_poly.pdbx_strand_id
1 'polypeptide(L)' 'MIVGEEAFVERKLAGRALMKELLTLVQLQQEGDAIIASIGGFDLEYCGQRFCKDGYRYTTTLMRTALGLADLAAA' A
#
# COMPACT_ATOMS: atom_id res chain seq x y z
N MET A 1 1.57 13.51 -0.29
CA MET A 1 1.19 12.09 -0.26
C MET A 1 2.40 11.30 -0.68
N ILE A 2 2.72 10.20 0.01
CA ILE A 2 3.84 9.33 -0.36
C ILE A 2 3.23 8.07 -1.01
N VAL A 3 3.79 7.61 -2.13
CA VAL A 3 3.44 6.35 -2.78
C VAL A 3 4.73 5.56 -2.98
N GLY A 4 4.81 4.36 -2.42
CA GLY A 4 6.10 3.67 -2.26
C GLY A 4 7.08 4.59 -1.52
N GLU A 5 8.17 4.96 -2.18
CA GLU A 5 9.20 5.86 -1.64
C GLU A 5 9.11 7.31 -2.19
N GLU A 6 8.18 7.60 -3.11
CA GLU A 6 8.11 8.89 -3.80
C GLU A 6 7.06 9.83 -3.18
N ALA A 7 7.46 11.09 -2.95
CA ALA A 7 6.59 12.13 -2.41
C ALA A 7 5.93 12.97 -3.53
N PHE A 8 4.61 13.03 -3.51
CA PHE A 8 3.79 13.79 -4.46
C PHE A 8 3.07 14.96 -3.76
N VAL A 9 3.19 16.14 -4.37
CA VAL A 9 2.45 17.36 -3.99
C VAL A 9 1.11 17.43 -4.73
N GLU A 10 1.09 17.09 -6.02
CA GLU A 10 -0.12 17.14 -6.84
C GLU A 10 -0.98 15.87 -6.71
N ARG A 11 -2.27 16.06 -6.40
CA ARG A 11 -3.23 14.96 -6.25
C ARG A 11 -3.33 14.06 -7.49
N LYS A 12 -3.34 14.64 -8.69
CA LYS A 12 -3.49 13.87 -9.93
C LYS A 12 -2.30 12.95 -10.18
N LEU A 13 -1.09 13.45 -9.95
CA LEU A 13 0.13 12.67 -10.09
C LEU A 13 0.20 11.57 -9.02
N ALA A 14 -0.08 11.93 -7.77
CA ALA A 14 -0.14 10.97 -6.66
C ALA A 14 -1.14 9.85 -6.91
N GLY A 15 -2.35 10.19 -7.37
CA GLY A 15 -3.38 9.20 -7.68
C GLY A 15 -2.98 8.27 -8.83
N ARG A 16 -2.32 8.80 -9.86
CA ARG A 16 -1.81 7.98 -10.97
C ARG A 16 -0.72 7.01 -10.51
N ALA A 17 0.23 7.49 -9.71
CA ALA A 17 1.28 6.66 -9.13
C ALA A 17 0.68 5.55 -8.27
N LEU A 18 -0.28 5.89 -7.40
CA LEU A 18 -0.96 4.94 -6.54
C LEU A 18 -1.69 3.85 -7.34
N MET A 19 -2.43 4.23 -8.37
CA MET A 19 -3.14 3.25 -9.21
C MET A 19 -2.17 2.34 -9.94
N LYS A 20 -1.02 2.87 -10.40
CA LYS A 20 0.02 2.05 -11.03
C LYS A 20 0.59 1.04 -10.05
N GLU A 21 0.91 1.46 -8.82
CA GLU A 21 1.42 0.59 -7.77
C GLU A 21 0.43 -0.54 -7.47
N LEU A 22 -0.82 -0.20 -7.16
CA LEU A 22 -1.89 -1.16 -6.86
C LEU A 22 -2.11 -2.15 -8.01
N LEU A 23 -2.21 -1.67 -9.25
CA LEU A 23 -2.41 -2.54 -10.41
C LEU A 23 -1.21 -3.46 -10.65
N THR A 24 0.01 -3.01 -10.37
CA THR A 24 1.22 -3.83 -10.48
C THR A 24 1.16 -5.00 -9.51
N LEU A 25 0.85 -4.74 -8.24
CA LEU A 25 0.73 -5.80 -7.23
C LEU A 25 -0.36 -6.82 -7.58
N VAL A 26 -1.52 -6.34 -8.05
CA VAL A 26 -2.62 -7.21 -8.47
C VAL A 26 -2.24 -8.07 -9.68
N GLN A 27 -1.55 -7.50 -10.67
CA GLN A 27 -1.11 -8.24 -11.87
C GLN A 27 -0.07 -9.31 -11.53
N LEU A 28 0.82 -9.02 -10.59
CA LEU A 28 1.80 -9.97 -10.08
C LEU A 28 1.19 -11.00 -9.13
N GLN A 29 -0.08 -10.84 -8.74
CA GLN A 29 -0.73 -11.62 -7.69
C GLN A 29 0.11 -11.62 -6.41
N GLN A 30 0.65 -10.46 -6.03
CA GLN A 30 1.50 -10.33 -4.86
C GLN A 30 0.77 -10.84 -3.62
N GLU A 31 1.38 -11.75 -2.88
CA GLU A 31 0.85 -12.29 -1.62
C GLU A 31 1.40 -11.50 -0.43
N GLY A 32 0.61 -11.45 0.65
CA GLY A 32 0.96 -10.79 1.91
C GLY A 32 0.52 -9.32 1.97
N ASP A 33 0.99 -8.66 3.03
CA ASP A 33 0.61 -7.30 3.40
C ASP A 33 1.71 -6.30 3.01
N ALA A 34 1.33 -5.14 2.49
CA ALA A 34 2.25 -4.07 2.11
C ALA A 34 1.61 -2.69 2.31
N ILE A 35 2.35 -1.73 2.87
CA ILE A 35 1.95 -0.32 2.87
C ILE A 35 2.37 0.30 1.54
N ILE A 36 1.40 0.66 0.70
CA ILE A 36 1.66 1.16 -0.66
C ILE A 36 1.61 2.68 -0.77
N ALA A 37 1.02 3.35 0.21
CA ALA A 37 1.01 4.81 0.29
C ALA A 37 0.76 5.32 1.71
N SER A 38 1.23 6.54 1.98
CA SER A 38 0.87 7.30 3.17
C SER A 38 0.23 8.64 2.79
N ILE A 39 -0.95 8.91 3.36
CA ILE A 39 -1.85 10.01 3.02
C ILE A 39 -2.30 10.69 4.31
N GLY A 40 -1.61 11.77 4.70
CA GLY A 40 -2.09 12.66 5.77
C GLY A 40 -2.35 11.98 7.12
N GLY A 41 -1.45 11.08 7.54
CA GLY A 41 -1.60 10.32 8.80
C GLY A 41 -2.47 9.07 8.67
N PHE A 42 -2.68 8.60 7.45
CA PHE A 42 -3.24 7.29 7.15
C PHE A 42 -2.26 6.52 6.26
N ASP A 43 -2.15 5.22 6.50
CA ASP A 43 -1.43 4.31 5.63
C ASP A 43 -2.45 3.51 4.82
N LEU A 44 -2.18 3.36 3.53
CA LEU A 44 -2.95 2.51 2.65
C LEU A 44 -2.26 1.15 2.59
N GLU A 45 -2.85 0.19 3.27
CA GLU A 45 -2.39 -1.20 3.26
C GLU A 45 -3.03 -1.95 2.10
N TYR A 46 -2.22 -2.78 1.46
CA TYR A 46 -2.59 -3.78 0.48
C TYR A 46 -2.41 -5.16 1.12
N CYS A 47 -3.43 -6.01 1.06
CA CYS A 47 -3.36 -7.41 1.51
C CYS A 47 -3.74 -8.32 0.34
N GLY A 48 -2.79 -9.11 -0.15
CA GLY A 48 -2.98 -10.08 -1.21
C GLY A 48 -3.06 -11.52 -0.68
N GLN A 49 -4.06 -12.28 -1.12
CA GLN A 49 -4.29 -13.65 -0.71
C GLN A 49 -4.55 -14.55 -1.90
N ARG A 50 -3.75 -15.61 -2.01
CA ARG A 50 -3.98 -16.67 -2.99
C ARG A 50 -4.83 -17.78 -2.39
N PHE A 51 -5.92 -18.12 -3.07
CA PHE A 51 -6.81 -19.22 -2.73
C PHE A 51 -6.48 -20.44 -3.61
N CYS A 52 -6.85 -21.63 -3.12
CA CYS A 52 -6.69 -22.89 -3.86
C CYS A 52 -7.40 -22.80 -5.24
N LYS A 53 -6.83 -23.45 -6.28
CA LYS A 53 -7.27 -23.36 -7.70
C LYS A 53 -7.18 -21.94 -8.29
N ASP A 54 -6.00 -21.33 -8.25
CA ASP A 54 -5.65 -20.11 -9.01
C ASP A 54 -6.49 -18.86 -8.72
N GLY A 55 -7.22 -18.85 -7.61
CA GLY A 55 -7.95 -17.66 -7.16
C GLY A 55 -7.00 -16.65 -6.52
N TYR A 56 -7.08 -15.40 -6.95
CA TYR A 56 -6.41 -14.29 -6.30
C TYR A 56 -7.43 -13.28 -5.79
N ARG A 57 -7.31 -12.85 -4.53
CA ARG A 57 -8.07 -11.75 -3.97
C ARG A 57 -7.11 -10.78 -3.32
N TYR A 58 -7.44 -9.50 -3.41
CA TYR A 58 -6.77 -8.47 -2.64
C TYR A 58 -7.81 -7.61 -1.91
N THR A 59 -7.36 -6.99 -0.84
CA THR A 59 -8.08 -5.94 -0.11
C THR A 59 -7.18 -4.73 0.01
N THR A 60 -7.74 -3.53 -0.08
CA THR A 60 -7.03 -2.31 0.31
C THR A 60 -7.75 -1.60 1.44
N THR A 61 -6.99 -1.22 2.47
CA THR A 61 -7.53 -0.67 3.71
C THR A 61 -6.81 0.62 4.05
N LEU A 62 -7.56 1.69 4.31
CA LEU A 62 -7.01 2.92 4.90
C LEU A 62 -6.96 2.75 6.42
N MET A 63 -5.76 2.60 6.95
CA MET A 63 -5.50 2.53 8.38
C MET A 63 -5.02 3.87 8.89
N ARG A 64 -5.46 4.28 10.09
CA ARG A 64 -4.85 5.42 10.77
C ARG A 64 -3.40 5.04 11.07
N THR A 65 -2.44 5.87 10.63
CA THR A 65 -1.02 5.66 10.91
C THR A 65 -0.84 5.60 12.42
N ALA A 66 -0.40 4.45 12.92
CA ALA A 66 0.00 4.34 14.31
C ALA A 66 1.24 5.22 14.49
N LEU A 67 1.21 6.13 15.48
CA LEU A 67 2.42 6.89 15.84
C LEU A 67 3.56 5.88 16.07
N GLY A 68 4.69 6.08 15.40
CA GLY A 68 5.79 5.13 15.27
C GLY A 68 6.31 4.57 16.58
N LEU A 69 5.71 3.48 17.06
CA LEU A 69 6.38 2.51 17.92
C LEU A 69 7.23 1.53 17.09
N ALA A 70 7.09 1.55 15.75
CA ALA A 70 7.93 0.81 14.82
C ALA A 70 9.35 1.42 14.65
N ASP A 71 9.55 2.71 14.95
CA ASP A 71 10.88 3.35 14.92
C ASP A 71 11.76 3.00 16.15
N LEU A 72 11.17 2.47 17.22
CA LEU A 72 11.89 2.11 18.45
C LEU A 72 12.44 0.67 18.46
N ALA A 73 12.14 -0.13 17.44
CA ALA A 73 12.64 -1.51 17.32
C ALA A 73 13.92 -1.64 16.46
N ALA A 74 14.43 -0.53 15.93
CA ALA A 74 15.62 -0.48 15.07
C ALA A 74 16.81 0.31 15.68
N ALA A 75 16.83 0.50 17.01
CA ALA A 75 17.92 1.13 17.75
C ALA A 75 18.61 0.15 18.71
#